data_AF-A0A1I7DW63-F1
#
_entry.id   AF-A0A1I7DW63-F1
#
_cell.length_a   1.000
_cell.length_b   1.000
_cell.length_c   1.000
_cell.angle_alpha   90.00
_cell.angle_beta   90.00
_cell.angle_gamma   90.00
#
_symmetry.space_group_name_H-M   'P 1'
#
loop_
_entity.id
_entity.type
_entity.pdbx_description
1 polymer ?
#
loop_
_entity_poly.entity_id
_entity_poly.type
_entity_poly.pdbx_seq_one_letter_code
_entity_poly.pdbx_strand_id
1 'polypeptide(L)'
;MNSNRSADLAALILRLALGVLYLAHSLQKIFVFTLPGTAQFFVSLGLPGWLGYVTAFVELIGGIALLLGVQVRWVALVLLPFMLGATSQHLQNGWGVASPHGGWEYPAFWAVTLVVQSLLGAGALALSGAKAPRAVAA
;
A
#
# COMPACT_ATOMS: atom_id res chain seq x y z
N MET A 1 -19.96 -7.13 -21.96
CA MET A 1 -19.21 -6.07 -21.25
C MET A 1 -17.83 -5.97 -21.88
N ASN A 2 -17.34 -4.79 -22.24
CA ASN A 2 -15.96 -4.65 -22.73
C ASN A 2 -15.00 -5.01 -21.59
N SER A 3 -14.32 -6.16 -21.67
CA SER A 3 -13.41 -6.65 -20.63
C SER A 3 -12.35 -5.60 -20.24
N ASN A 4 -11.98 -4.75 -21.19
CA ASN A 4 -11.06 -3.63 -20.99
C ASN A 4 -11.62 -2.57 -20.02
N ARG A 5 -12.92 -2.26 -20.09
CA ARG A 5 -13.57 -1.29 -19.18
C ARG A 5 -13.72 -1.87 -17.77
N SER A 6 -14.03 -3.16 -17.65
CA SER A 6 -14.11 -3.82 -16.34
C SER A 6 -12.76 -3.88 -15.64
N ALA A 7 -11.68 -4.20 -16.37
CA ALA A 7 -10.32 -4.22 -15.83
C ALA A 7 -9.86 -2.81 -15.38
N ASP A 8 -10.14 -1.78 -16.17
CA ASP A 8 -9.80 -0.39 -15.83
C ASP A 8 -10.54 0.10 -14.57
N LEU A 9 -11.80 -0.31 -14.39
CA LEU A 9 -12.58 -0.01 -13.19
C LEU A 9 -12.10 -0.82 -11.97
N ALA A 10 -11.77 -2.10 -12.14
CA ALA A 10 -11.20 -2.92 -11.06
C ALA A 10 -9.87 -2.33 -10.55
N ALA A 11 -9.00 -1.91 -11.48
CA ALA A 11 -7.74 -1.25 -11.15
C ALA A 11 -7.96 0.10 -10.44
N LEU A 12 -8.97 0.87 -10.82
CA LEU A 12 -9.35 2.11 -10.13
C LEU A 12 -9.83 1.84 -8.69
N ILE A 13 -10.75 0.89 -8.51
CA ILE A 13 -11.30 0.57 -7.18
C ILE A 13 -10.20 0.12 -6.24
N LEU A 14 -9.35 -0.80 -6.68
CA LEU A 14 -8.24 -1.30 -5.88
C LEU A 14 -7.23 -0.18 -5.55
N ARG A 15 -6.94 0.69 -6.53
CA ARG A 15 -6.04 1.85 -6.35
C ARG A 15 -6.56 2.83 -5.31
N LEU A 16 -7.86 3.15 -5.35
CA LEU A 16 -8.49 4.05 -4.39
C LEU A 16 -8.48 3.42 -2.99
N ALA A 17 -8.83 2.14 -2.87
CA ALA A 17 -8.80 1.43 -1.60
C ALA A 17 -7.39 1.46 -0.99
N LEU A 18 -6.36 1.05 -1.74
CA LEU A 18 -4.97 1.09 -1.29
C LEU A 18 -4.52 2.51 -0.92
N GLY A 19 -4.85 3.51 -1.73
CA GLY A 19 -4.49 4.91 -1.47
C GLY A 19 -5.10 5.45 -0.18
N VAL A 20 -6.41 5.23 0.05
CA VAL A 20 -7.10 5.64 1.29
C VAL A 20 -6.49 4.95 2.50
N LEU A 21 -6.23 3.65 2.37
CA LEU A 21 -5.69 2.82 3.43
C LEU A 21 -4.27 3.23 3.85
N TYR A 22 -3.38 3.51 2.90
CA TYR A 22 -2.05 4.07 3.19
C TYR A 22 -2.12 5.47 3.79
N LEU A 23 -3.03 6.32 3.31
CA LEU A 23 -3.26 7.63 3.90
C LEU A 23 -3.72 7.51 5.36
N ALA A 24 -4.70 6.67 5.64
CA ALA A 24 -5.20 6.47 7.00
C ALA A 24 -4.07 6.04 7.95
N HIS A 25 -3.26 5.05 7.56
CA HIS A 25 -2.14 4.60 8.37
C HIS A 25 -1.01 5.61 8.52
N SER A 26 -0.72 6.39 7.48
CA SER A 26 0.28 7.46 7.58
C SER A 26 -0.22 8.60 8.48
N LEU A 27 -1.48 9.00 8.35
CA LEU A 27 -2.09 10.05 9.18
C LEU A 27 -2.16 9.62 10.65
N GLN A 28 -2.39 8.34 10.94
CA GLN A 28 -2.27 7.80 12.31
C GLN A 28 -0.84 7.97 12.84
N LYS A 29 0.19 7.66 12.05
CA LYS A 29 1.59 7.87 12.43
C LYS A 29 1.92 9.34 12.71
N ILE A 30 1.35 10.27 11.93
CA ILE A 30 1.64 11.70 12.04
C ILE A 30 0.85 12.37 13.16
N PHE A 31 -0.45 12.08 13.28
CA PHE A 31 -1.37 12.85 14.12
C PHE A 31 -1.85 12.13 15.37
N VAL A 32 -1.85 10.79 15.38
CA VAL A 32 -2.33 10.00 16.52
C VAL A 32 -1.15 9.53 17.37
N PHE A 33 -0.20 8.81 16.76
CA PHE A 33 1.02 8.37 17.44
C PHE A 33 2.04 9.50 17.56
N THR A 34 1.97 10.51 16.69
CA THR A 34 3.02 11.51 16.43
C THR A 34 4.28 10.89 15.82
N LEU A 35 5.07 11.69 15.09
CA LEU A 35 6.33 11.20 14.51
C LEU A 35 7.31 10.66 15.57
N PRO A 36 7.53 11.35 16.72
CA PRO A 36 8.34 10.79 17.80
C PRO A 36 7.77 9.48 18.36
N GLY A 37 6.45 9.39 18.57
CA GLY A 37 5.83 8.16 19.08
C GLY A 37 5.93 7.00 18.09
N THR A 38 5.78 7.27 16.79
CA THR A 38 6.03 6.27 15.73
C THR A 38 7.48 5.81 15.73
N ALA A 39 8.44 6.72 15.91
CA ALA A 39 9.84 6.35 16.01
C ALA A 39 10.12 5.44 17.22
N GLN A 40 9.52 5.75 18.38
CA GLN A 40 9.62 4.91 19.58
C GLN A 40 8.96 3.54 19.39
N PHE A 41 7.83 3.48 18.67
CA PHE A 41 7.20 2.22 18.31
C PHE A 41 8.15 1.34 17.48
N PHE A 42 8.81 1.90 16.47
CA PHE A 42 9.81 1.14 15.68
C PHE A 42 10.97 0.65 16.54
N VAL A 43 11.47 1.46 17.48
CA VAL A 43 12.50 1.03 18.44
C VAL A 43 12.00 -0.14 19.31
N SER A 44 10.74 -0.13 19.73
CA SER A 44 10.14 -1.22 20.51
C SER A 44 10.06 -2.55 19.73
N LEU A 45 10.03 -2.47 18.39
CA LEU A 45 10.10 -3.63 17.49
C LEU A 45 11.55 -4.08 17.18
N GLY A 46 12.55 -3.45 17.79
CA GLY A 46 13.97 -3.70 17.48
C GLY A 46 14.44 -3.07 16.17
N LEU A 47 13.68 -2.14 15.58
CA LEU A 47 14.03 -1.43 14.36
C LEU A 47 14.61 -0.04 14.66
N PRO A 48 15.46 0.52 13.78
CA PRO A 48 15.91 1.90 13.92
C PRO A 48 14.76 2.91 13.91
N GLY A 49 14.71 3.81 14.90
CA GLY A 49 13.62 4.79 15.02
C GLY A 49 13.47 5.73 13.81
N TRP A 50 14.54 5.99 13.06
CA TRP A 50 14.47 6.80 11.83
C TRP A 50 13.59 6.16 10.74
N LEU A 51 13.43 4.82 10.74
CA LEU A 51 12.53 4.13 9.83
C LEU A 51 11.06 4.50 10.07
N GLY A 52 10.69 4.89 11.28
CA GLY A 52 9.34 5.37 11.59
C GLY A 52 8.98 6.63 10.78
N TYR A 53 9.93 7.56 10.66
CA TYR A 53 9.75 8.78 9.85
C TYR A 53 9.69 8.45 8.36
N VAL A 54 10.61 7.61 7.87
CA VAL A 54 10.63 7.17 6.48
C VAL A 54 9.31 6.49 6.11
N THR A 55 8.84 5.59 6.95
CA THR A 55 7.56 4.91 6.76
C THR A 55 6.42 5.91 6.70
N ALA A 56 6.31 6.83 7.66
CA ALA A 56 5.25 7.82 7.67
C ALA A 56 5.18 8.64 6.38
N PHE A 57 6.30 9.19 5.91
CA PHE A 57 6.32 10.03 4.72
C PHE A 57 6.19 9.25 3.41
N VAL A 58 6.80 8.07 3.30
CA VAL A 58 6.67 7.23 2.10
C VAL A 58 5.23 6.74 1.94
N GLU A 59 4.59 6.32 3.02
CA GLU A 59 3.17 5.93 3.00
C GLU A 59 2.26 7.13 2.67
N LEU A 60 2.57 8.33 3.18
CA LEU A 60 1.80 9.54 2.88
C LEU A 60 1.85 9.86 1.38
N ILE A 61 3.07 10.00 0.85
CA ILE A 61 3.31 10.38 -0.54
C ILE A 61 2.80 9.27 -1.47
N GLY A 62 3.05 8.01 -1.13
CA GLY A 62 2.58 6.86 -1.89
C GLY A 62 1.05 6.76 -1.90
N GLY A 63 0.38 6.96 -0.77
CA GLY A 63 -1.07 7.00 -0.68
C GLY A 63 -1.68 8.09 -1.57
N ILE A 64 -1.15 9.31 -1.51
CA ILE A 64 -1.56 10.42 -2.40
C ILE A 64 -1.33 10.06 -3.86
N ALA A 65 -0.14 9.55 -4.21
CA ALA A 65 0.20 9.20 -5.58
C ALA A 65 -0.70 8.08 -6.14
N LEU A 66 -1.07 7.09 -5.31
CA LEU A 66 -2.06 6.08 -5.68
C LEU A 66 -3.42 6.72 -5.94
N LEU A 67 -3.93 7.58 -5.06
CA LEU A 67 -5.23 8.24 -5.27
C LEU A 67 -5.27 9.08 -6.56
N LEU A 68 -4.19 9.81 -6.84
CA LEU A 68 -4.05 10.61 -8.05
C LEU A 68 -3.77 9.77 -9.31
N GLY A 69 -3.38 8.50 -9.15
CA GLY A 69 -3.06 7.63 -10.27
C GLY A 69 -1.75 8.01 -10.95
N VAL A 70 -0.76 8.45 -10.17
CA VAL A 70 0.56 8.85 -10.66
C VAL A 70 1.54 7.70 -10.46
N GLN A 71 2.19 7.26 -11.54
CA GLN A 71 3.22 6.19 -11.51
C GLN A 71 2.81 4.94 -10.73
N VAL A 72 1.52 4.54 -10.82
CA VAL A 72 0.86 3.55 -9.95
C VAL A 72 1.65 2.25 -9.80
N ARG A 73 2.23 1.74 -10.90
CA ARG A 73 3.04 0.52 -10.87
C ARG A 73 4.23 0.65 -9.92
N TRP A 74 5.00 1.73 -10.07
CA TRP A 74 6.19 1.95 -9.26
C TRP A 74 5.85 2.30 -7.82
N VAL A 75 4.81 3.13 -7.62
CA VAL A 75 4.34 3.48 -6.28
C VAL A 75 3.89 2.24 -5.51
N ALA A 76 3.13 1.34 -6.13
CA ALA A 76 2.70 0.09 -5.51
C ALA A 76 3.90 -0.79 -5.11
N LEU A 77 4.94 -0.87 -5.95
CA LEU A 77 6.17 -1.62 -5.65
C LEU A 77 7.01 -0.98 -4.55
N VAL A 78 7.05 0.35 -4.45
CA VAL A 78 7.73 1.06 -3.35
C VAL A 78 7.02 0.84 -2.01
N LEU A 79 5.70 0.76 -2.02
CA LEU A 79 4.89 0.53 -0.84
C LEU A 79 4.92 -0.94 -0.36
N LEU A 80 5.16 -1.89 -1.28
CA LEU A 80 5.17 -3.33 -0.99
C LEU A 80 6.11 -3.75 0.18
N PRO A 81 7.39 -3.32 0.24
CA PRO A 81 8.28 -3.65 1.36
C PRO A 81 7.74 -3.29 2.75
N PHE A 82 6.94 -2.22 2.87
CA PHE A 82 6.35 -1.82 4.15
C PHE A 82 5.28 -2.82 4.62
N MET A 83 4.49 -3.37 3.69
CA MET A 83 3.53 -4.43 4.02
C MET A 83 4.21 -5.77 4.29
N LEU A 84 5.33 -6.06 3.62
CA LEU A 84 6.14 -7.24 3.95
C LEU A 84 6.77 -7.10 5.35
N GLY A 85 7.26 -5.91 5.68
CA GLY A 85 7.74 -5.57 7.03
C GLY A 85 6.64 -5.76 8.07
N ALA A 86 5.47 -5.18 7.87
CA ALA A 86 4.31 -5.38 8.74
C ALA A 86 3.92 -6.85 8.85
N THR A 87 3.83 -7.58 7.74
CA THR A 87 3.52 -9.02 7.75
C THR A 87 4.51 -9.79 8.63
N SER A 88 5.81 -9.51 8.49
CA SER A 88 6.86 -10.19 9.27
C SER A 88 6.70 -10.00 10.78
N GLN A 89 6.31 -8.79 11.23
CA GLN A 89 6.11 -8.48 12.65
C GLN A 89 4.89 -9.18 13.25
N HIS A 90 3.93 -9.57 12.41
CA HIS A 90 2.70 -10.24 12.84
C HIS A 90 2.73 -11.76 12.68
N LEU A 91 3.79 -12.35 12.10
CA LEU A 91 3.86 -13.81 11.86
C LEU A 91 3.69 -14.63 13.14
N GLN A 92 4.31 -14.19 14.24
CA GLN A 92 4.26 -14.89 15.52
C GLN A 92 2.90 -14.74 16.24
N ASN A 93 2.09 -13.75 15.87
CA ASN A 93 0.78 -13.51 16.47
C ASN A 93 -0.26 -14.53 15.97
N GLY A 94 -0.02 -15.19 14.84
CA GLY A 94 -0.97 -16.09 14.18
C GLY A 94 -1.74 -15.41 13.03
N TRP A 95 -2.74 -16.10 12.50
CA TRP A 95 -3.39 -15.72 11.24
C TRP A 95 -4.34 -14.51 11.38
N GLY A 96 -5.31 -14.60 12.29
CA GLY A 96 -6.52 -13.78 12.24
C GLY A 96 -6.47 -12.47 13.02
N VAL A 97 -7.40 -11.57 12.76
CA VAL A 97 -7.62 -10.35 13.58
C VAL A 97 -7.85 -10.64 15.08
N ALA A 98 -8.34 -11.83 15.43
CA ALA A 98 -8.55 -12.26 16.82
C ALA A 98 -7.26 -12.64 17.55
N SER A 99 -6.14 -12.74 16.84
CA SER A 99 -4.82 -12.96 17.45
C SER A 99 -4.44 -11.80 18.37
N PRO A 100 -3.69 -12.08 19.46
CA PRO A 100 -3.08 -11.01 20.27
C PRO A 100 -2.28 -10.06 19.39
N HIS A 101 -2.54 -8.75 19.49
CA HIS A 101 -1.93 -7.71 18.64
C HIS A 101 -2.26 -7.79 17.13
N GLY A 102 -3.25 -8.60 16.74
CA GLY A 102 -3.68 -8.81 15.36
C GLY A 102 -2.75 -9.76 14.58
N GLY A 103 -3.32 -10.56 13.69
CA GLY A 103 -2.59 -11.55 12.90
C GLY A 103 -2.01 -11.01 11.59
N TRP A 104 -1.25 -11.85 10.90
CA TRP A 104 -0.54 -11.48 9.68
C TRP A 104 -1.40 -11.47 8.41
N GLU A 105 -2.63 -12.00 8.45
CA GLU A 105 -3.51 -12.13 7.27
C GLU A 105 -3.71 -10.78 6.54
N TYR A 106 -3.92 -9.72 7.31
CA TYR A 106 -4.29 -8.41 6.80
C TYR A 106 -3.14 -7.69 6.07
N PRO A 107 -1.94 -7.52 6.67
CA PRO A 107 -0.80 -6.94 5.96
C PRO A 107 -0.34 -7.81 4.78
N ALA A 108 -0.46 -9.14 4.87
CA ALA A 108 -0.14 -10.03 3.74
C ALA A 108 -1.11 -9.84 2.58
N PHE A 109 -2.40 -9.68 2.86
CA PHE A 109 -3.40 -9.36 1.84
C PHE A 109 -3.09 -8.02 1.15
N TRP A 110 -2.66 -7.01 1.90
CA TRP A 110 -2.21 -5.75 1.31
C TRP A 110 -0.99 -5.91 0.41
N ALA A 111 0.00 -6.71 0.84
CA ALA A 111 1.17 -7.00 0.00
C ALA A 111 0.77 -7.65 -1.33
N VAL A 112 -0.11 -8.66 -1.30
CA VAL A 112 -0.61 -9.31 -2.53
C VAL A 112 -1.37 -8.31 -3.41
N THR A 113 -2.24 -7.50 -2.82
CA THR A 113 -3.02 -6.52 -3.59
C THR A 113 -2.17 -5.39 -4.18
N LEU A 114 -1.05 -5.01 -3.56
CA LEU A 114 -0.06 -4.11 -4.16
C LEU A 114 0.60 -4.72 -5.39
N VAL A 115 0.92 -6.02 -5.36
CA VAL A 115 1.41 -6.74 -6.54
C VAL A 115 0.35 -6.73 -7.63
N VAL A 116 -0.90 -7.07 -7.30
CA VAL A 116 -2.02 -7.02 -8.25
C VAL A 116 -2.19 -5.63 -8.86
N GLN A 117 -2.19 -4.58 -8.04
CA GLN A 117 -2.30 -3.19 -8.53
C GLN A 117 -1.14 -2.83 -9.47
N SER A 118 0.08 -3.28 -9.15
CA SER A 118 1.26 -3.01 -9.98
C SER A 118 1.16 -3.66 -11.37
N LEU A 119 0.50 -4.82 -11.46
CA LEU A 119 0.28 -5.57 -12.69
C LEU A 119 -0.90 -5.00 -13.51
N LEU A 120 -2.00 -4.62 -12.84
CA LEU A 120 -3.16 -4.00 -13.47
C LEU A 120 -2.85 -2.59 -14.00
N GLY A 121 -1.93 -1.88 -13.36
CA GLY A 121 -1.57 -0.51 -13.72
C GLY A 121 -2.54 0.53 -13.13
N ALA A 122 -2.68 1.67 -13.79
CA ALA A 122 -3.35 2.84 -13.20
C ALA A 122 -4.88 2.81 -13.29
N GLY A 123 -5.44 2.06 -14.25
CA GLY A 123 -6.88 1.98 -14.49
C GLY A 123 -7.52 3.29 -14.95
N ALA A 124 -8.84 3.39 -14.75
CA ALA A 124 -9.59 4.59 -15.08
C ALA A 124 -9.18 5.79 -14.20
N LEU A 125 -9.42 7.01 -14.70
CA LEU A 125 -9.26 8.29 -13.97
C LEU A 125 -7.86 8.56 -13.39
N ALA A 126 -6.81 7.95 -13.94
CA ALA A 126 -5.43 8.21 -13.53
C ALA A 126 -4.88 9.48 -14.19
N LEU A 127 -4.18 10.33 -13.42
CA LEU A 127 -3.57 11.55 -13.95
C LEU A 127 -2.31 11.26 -14.81
N SER A 128 -1.57 10.18 -14.51
CA SER A 128 -0.43 9.77 -15.32
C SER A 128 -0.89 8.77 -16.39
N GLY A 129 -1.32 9.30 -17.54
CA GLY A 129 -1.80 8.51 -18.68
C GLY A 129 -0.69 7.85 -19.48
N ALA A 130 -0.13 6.74 -18.99
CA ALA A 130 0.61 5.81 -19.84
C ALA A 130 -0.30 4.62 -20.15
N LYS A 131 -1.07 4.70 -21.25
CA LYS A 131 -1.56 3.47 -21.89
C LYS A 131 -0.32 2.77 -22.45
N ALA A 132 0.18 1.75 -21.75
CA ALA A 132 1.12 0.83 -22.37
C ALA A 132 0.46 0.32 -23.67
N PRO A 133 1.17 0.30 -24.81
CA PRO A 133 0.62 -0.25 -26.04
C PRO A 133 0.18 -1.68 -25.73
N ARG A 134 -1.10 -1.98 -25.93
CA ARG A 134 -1.54 -3.38 -25.96
C ARG A 134 -0.78 -3.99 -27.12
N ALA A 135 0.15 -4.90 -26.81
CA ALA A 135 0.59 -5.85 -27.80
C ALA A 135 -0.68 -6.51 -28.34
N VAL A 136 -1.00 -6.23 -29.60
CA VAL A 136 -2.01 -6.98 -30.34
C VAL A 136 -1.41 -8.37 -30.43
N ALA A 137 -1.88 -9.29 -29.58
CA ALA A 137 -1.58 -10.70 -29.76
C ALA A 137 -2.25 -11.10 -31.09
N ALA A 138 -1.40 -11.37 -32.08
CA ALA A 138 -1.77 -11.99 -33.34
C ALA A 138 -2.15 -13.46 -33.13
#